data_AF-A0A5M3WTV3-F1
#
_entry.id   AF-A0A5M3WTV3-F1
#
_cell.length_a   1.000
_cell.length_b   1.000
_cell.length_c   1.000
_cell.angle_alpha   90.00
_cell.angle_beta   90.00
_cell.angle_gamma   90.00
#
_symmetry.space_group_name_H-M   'P 1'
#
loop_
_entity.id
_entity.type
_entity.pdbx_description
1 polymer ?
#
loop_
_entity_poly.entity_id
_entity_poly.type
_entity_poly.pdbx_seq_one_letter_code
_entity_poly.pdbx_strand_id
1 'polypeptide(L)'
;MRLGSFPVIKLVLTDEEREQLISWSLDDSAPARAMRAELVLRCAAPGAVNERVAAELGVTSITVGKWRTRFLKSRLDGLTDNGRPGRPKADVELTDQERAQLLEWAATSSGLALRSAIVLACAQGKSNEAVAAELNVHADTVSKWRNHFVRRRLEGLASRQPRGRPATITAEQIEQVVMATIQESPKGGSRWSRATMAQHSGLSKSTIGRIWRTFEINPHLQTQSADDV
;
A
#
# COMPACT_ATOMS: atom_id res chain seq x y z
N MET A 1 0.10 -18.56 -33.93
CA MET A 1 0.05 -19.79 -33.10
C MET A 1 -1.40 -20.13 -32.82
N ARG A 2 -1.93 -21.24 -33.35
CA ARG A 2 -3.25 -21.76 -32.99
C ARG A 2 -3.11 -22.46 -31.64
N LEU A 3 -3.70 -21.89 -30.59
CA LEU A 3 -3.78 -22.55 -29.29
C LEU A 3 -4.64 -23.81 -29.45
N GLY A 4 -4.09 -24.94 -28.99
CA GLY A 4 -4.69 -26.26 -29.13
C GLY A 4 -6.11 -26.32 -28.60
N SER A 5 -6.97 -27.02 -29.36
CA SER A 5 -8.33 -27.35 -29.00
C SER A 5 -8.35 -28.20 -27.73
N PHE A 6 -8.53 -27.56 -26.57
CA PHE A 6 -8.89 -28.26 -25.34
C PHE A 6 -10.24 -28.96 -25.56
N PRO A 7 -10.41 -30.22 -25.13
CA PRO A 7 -11.69 -30.90 -25.23
C PRO A 7 -12.73 -30.06 -24.48
N VAL A 8 -13.73 -29.59 -25.21
CA VAL A 8 -14.81 -28.77 -24.69
C VAL A 8 -15.68 -29.69 -23.83
N ILE A 9 -15.38 -29.79 -22.52
CA ILE A 9 -16.23 -30.51 -21.56
C ILE A 9 -17.65 -29.96 -21.72
N LYS A 10 -18.56 -30.79 -22.23
CA LYS A 10 -19.95 -30.41 -22.45
C LYS A 10 -20.55 -30.03 -21.11
N LEU A 11 -21.04 -28.79 -21.00
CA LEU A 11 -21.72 -28.32 -19.80
C LEU A 11 -23.12 -28.93 -19.79
N VAL A 12 -23.37 -29.87 -18.89
CA VAL A 12 -24.70 -30.47 -18.66
C VAL A 12 -25.26 -29.92 -17.36
N LEU A 13 -26.47 -29.38 -17.44
CA LEU A 13 -27.24 -28.85 -16.32
C LEU A 13 -28.27 -29.90 -15.89
N THR A 14 -28.48 -30.04 -14.59
CA THR A 14 -29.67 -30.72 -14.07
C THR A 14 -30.90 -29.82 -14.28
N ASP A 15 -32.10 -30.39 -14.15
CA ASP A 15 -33.34 -29.61 -14.24
C ASP A 15 -33.42 -28.56 -13.12
N GLU A 16 -33.05 -28.94 -11.89
CA GLU A 16 -32.96 -28.03 -10.74
C GLU A 16 -31.98 -26.87 -10.98
N GLU A 17 -30.79 -27.15 -11.52
CA GLU A 17 -29.81 -26.12 -11.85
C GLU A 17 -30.31 -25.18 -12.94
N ARG A 18 -31.00 -25.74 -13.95
CA ARG A 18 -31.58 -24.96 -15.02
C ARG A 18 -32.67 -24.03 -14.48
N GLU A 19 -33.57 -24.53 -13.64
CA GLU A 19 -34.61 -23.73 -12.99
C GLU A 19 -34.00 -22.60 -12.15
N GLN A 20 -32.98 -22.92 -11.33
CA GLN A 20 -32.33 -21.91 -10.49
C GLN A 20 -31.60 -20.85 -11.31
N LEU A 21 -30.92 -21.23 -12.40
CA LEU A 21 -30.25 -20.29 -13.30
C LEU A 21 -31.25 -19.40 -14.04
N ILE A 22 -32.41 -19.93 -14.45
CA ILE A 22 -33.49 -19.13 -15.05
C ILE A 22 -33.98 -18.10 -14.03
N SER A 23 -34.28 -18.54 -12.80
CA SER A 23 -34.68 -17.65 -11.71
C SER A 23 -33.66 -16.53 -11.48
N TRP A 24 -32.35 -16.85 -11.43
CA TRP A 24 -31.30 -15.84 -11.27
C TRP A 24 -31.14 -14.92 -12.46
N SER A 25 -31.36 -15.39 -13.69
CA SER A 25 -31.24 -14.56 -14.89
C SER A 25 -32.32 -13.49 -14.99
N LEU A 26 -33.46 -13.70 -14.33
CA LEU A 26 -34.58 -12.76 -14.27
C LEU A 26 -34.52 -11.84 -13.04
N ASP A 27 -33.52 -12.00 -12.17
CA ASP A 27 -33.40 -11.24 -10.93
C ASP A 27 -32.60 -9.94 -11.15
N ASP A 28 -33.32 -8.85 -11.37
CA ASP A 28 -32.76 -7.51 -11.59
C ASP A 28 -32.04 -6.93 -10.36
N SER A 29 -32.27 -7.47 -9.15
CA SER A 29 -31.63 -6.98 -7.93
C SER A 29 -30.14 -7.30 -7.85
N ALA A 30 -29.66 -8.24 -8.67
CA ALA A 30 -28.27 -8.69 -8.70
C ALA A 30 -27.76 -8.85 -10.14
N PRO A 31 -27.54 -7.75 -10.89
CA PRO A 31 -27.23 -7.78 -12.32
C PRO A 31 -25.96 -8.59 -12.64
N ALA A 32 -24.98 -8.61 -11.72
CA ALA A 32 -23.79 -9.42 -11.87
C ALA A 32 -24.07 -10.93 -11.80
N ARG A 33 -25.00 -11.37 -10.94
CA ARG A 33 -25.42 -12.77 -10.82
C ARG A 33 -26.32 -13.17 -11.98
N ALA A 34 -27.24 -12.29 -12.39
CA ALA A 34 -28.10 -12.50 -13.55
C ALA A 34 -27.28 -12.74 -14.83
N MET A 35 -26.30 -11.88 -15.11
CA MET A 35 -25.39 -12.05 -16.26
C MET A 35 -24.62 -13.38 -16.22
N ARG A 36 -24.14 -13.79 -15.03
CA ARG A 36 -23.42 -15.07 -14.87
C ARG A 36 -24.34 -16.27 -15.10
N ALA A 37 -25.60 -16.19 -14.64
CA ALA A 37 -26.57 -17.25 -14.79
C ALA A 37 -26.98 -17.42 -16.26
N GLU A 38 -27.27 -16.31 -16.95
CA GLU A 38 -27.56 -16.30 -18.38
C GLU A 38 -26.40 -16.88 -19.21
N LEU A 39 -25.17 -16.50 -18.87
CA LEU A 39 -23.94 -17.01 -19.50
C LEU A 39 -23.84 -18.54 -19.40
N VAL A 40 -24.13 -19.12 -18.22
CA VAL A 40 -24.09 -20.58 -18.02
C VAL A 40 -25.21 -21.29 -18.78
N LEU A 41 -26.43 -20.74 -18.78
CA LEU A 41 -27.56 -21.26 -19.58
C LEU A 41 -27.21 -21.34 -21.06
N ARG A 42 -26.63 -20.26 -21.62
CA ARG A 42 -26.20 -20.22 -23.04
C ARG A 42 -25.05 -21.18 -23.32
N CYS A 43 -24.11 -21.37 -22.38
CA CYS A 43 -23.04 -22.35 -22.51
C CYS A 43 -23.54 -23.81 -22.50
N ALA A 44 -24.71 -24.08 -21.93
CA ALA A 44 -25.31 -25.41 -21.87
C ALA A 44 -26.08 -25.77 -23.15
N ALA A 45 -26.33 -24.79 -24.03
CA ALA A 45 -27.03 -25.01 -25.28
C ALA A 45 -26.23 -25.94 -26.22
N PRO A 46 -26.88 -26.80 -27.01
CA PRO A 46 -26.21 -27.60 -28.03
C PRO A 46 -25.37 -26.75 -28.98
N GLY A 47 -24.10 -27.12 -29.19
CA GLY A 47 -23.19 -26.39 -30.07
C GLY A 47 -22.74 -25.03 -29.55
N ALA A 48 -22.87 -24.75 -28.25
CA ALA A 48 -22.39 -23.52 -27.66
C ALA A 48 -20.86 -23.38 -27.79
N VAL A 49 -20.42 -22.30 -28.42
CA VAL A 49 -19.03 -21.85 -28.47
C VAL A 49 -18.89 -20.55 -27.67
N ASN A 50 -17.84 -20.43 -26.85
CA ASN A 50 -17.69 -19.30 -25.93
C ASN A 50 -17.65 -17.95 -26.65
N GLU A 51 -17.14 -17.91 -27.89
CA GLU A 51 -17.09 -16.71 -28.74
C GLU A 51 -18.48 -16.21 -29.12
N ARG A 52 -19.39 -17.13 -29.47
CA ARG A 52 -20.79 -16.79 -29.79
C ARG A 52 -21.52 -16.30 -28.56
N VAL A 53 -21.40 -17.02 -27.44
CA VAL A 53 -22.00 -16.62 -26.16
C VAL A 53 -21.48 -15.25 -25.71
N ALA A 54 -20.19 -14.98 -25.90
CA ALA A 54 -19.58 -13.71 -25.58
C ALA A 54 -20.15 -12.56 -26.44
N ALA A 55 -20.28 -12.77 -27.75
CA ALA A 55 -20.85 -11.79 -28.67
C ALA A 55 -22.32 -11.47 -28.35
N GLU A 56 -23.13 -12.47 -28.04
CA GLU A 56 -24.55 -12.32 -27.69
C GLU A 56 -24.76 -11.53 -26.39
N LEU A 57 -23.87 -11.70 -25.41
CA LEU A 57 -23.95 -11.05 -24.09
C LEU A 57 -23.17 -9.74 -23.99
N GLY A 58 -22.44 -9.35 -25.04
CA GLY A 58 -21.57 -8.16 -25.00
C GLY A 58 -20.40 -8.27 -24.01
N VAL A 59 -19.90 -9.48 -23.75
CA VAL A 59 -18.75 -9.73 -22.85
C VAL A 59 -17.57 -10.33 -23.63
N THR A 60 -16.41 -10.46 -22.97
CA THR A 60 -15.25 -11.13 -23.59
C THR A 60 -15.36 -12.66 -23.48
N SER A 61 -14.78 -13.40 -24.42
CA SER A 61 -14.68 -14.87 -24.36
C SER A 61 -13.93 -15.37 -23.11
N ILE A 62 -13.01 -14.56 -22.57
CA ILE A 62 -12.31 -14.82 -21.30
C ILE A 62 -13.30 -14.81 -20.12
N THR A 63 -14.24 -13.85 -20.10
CA THR A 63 -15.30 -13.78 -19.08
C THR A 63 -16.19 -15.03 -19.12
N VAL A 64 -16.58 -15.46 -20.33
CA VAL A 64 -17.35 -16.70 -20.53
C VAL A 64 -16.58 -17.92 -20.04
N GLY A 65 -15.32 -18.06 -20.46
CA GLY A 65 -14.46 -19.16 -20.04
C GLY A 65 -14.28 -19.23 -18.53
N LYS A 66 -14.08 -18.07 -17.88
CA LYS A 66 -13.94 -17.96 -16.42
C LYS A 66 -15.19 -18.48 -15.70
N TRP A 67 -16.37 -17.97 -16.03
CA TRP A 67 -17.60 -18.33 -15.32
C TRP A 67 -18.05 -19.76 -15.62
N ARG A 68 -17.88 -20.23 -16.86
CA ARG A 68 -18.09 -21.63 -17.22
C ARG A 68 -17.18 -22.56 -16.41
N THR A 69 -15.89 -22.24 -16.31
CA THR A 69 -14.94 -23.02 -15.50
C THR A 69 -15.35 -23.04 -14.03
N ARG A 70 -15.79 -21.89 -13.51
CA ARG A 70 -16.20 -21.76 -12.11
C ARG A 70 -17.48 -22.56 -11.81
N PHE A 71 -18.45 -22.56 -12.72
CA PHE A 71 -19.64 -23.40 -12.61
C PHE A 71 -19.31 -24.90 -12.72
N LEU A 72 -18.41 -25.30 -13.62
CA LEU A 72 -17.99 -26.71 -13.70
C LEU A 72 -17.32 -27.17 -12.40
N LYS A 73 -16.60 -26.28 -11.71
CA LYS A 73 -15.92 -26.59 -10.45
C LYS A 73 -16.85 -26.60 -9.23
N SER A 74 -17.80 -25.68 -9.17
CA SER A 74 -18.56 -25.37 -7.94
C SER A 74 -20.05 -25.20 -8.15
N ARG A 75 -20.57 -25.54 -9.33
CA ARG A 75 -22.00 -25.46 -9.72
C ARG A 75 -22.58 -24.08 -9.39
N LEU A 76 -23.79 -24.03 -8.83
CA LEU A 76 -24.50 -22.79 -8.49
C LEU A 76 -23.69 -21.90 -7.51
N ASP A 77 -23.01 -22.49 -6.52
CA ASP A 77 -22.13 -21.78 -5.58
C ASP A 77 -20.93 -21.09 -6.28
N GLY A 78 -20.58 -21.56 -7.47
CA GLY A 78 -19.53 -20.94 -8.29
C GLY A 78 -19.92 -19.59 -8.88
N LEU A 79 -21.22 -19.29 -8.97
CA LEU A 79 -21.75 -18.06 -9.59
C LEU A 79 -22.13 -16.97 -8.58
N THR A 80 -22.24 -17.33 -7.30
CA THR A 80 -22.49 -16.38 -6.23
C THR A 80 -21.25 -15.52 -5.94
N ASP A 81 -21.48 -14.33 -5.40
CA ASP A 81 -20.42 -13.49 -4.86
C ASP A 81 -20.00 -14.04 -3.51
N ASN A 82 -19.16 -15.09 -3.54
CA ASN A 82 -18.41 -15.46 -2.35
C ASN A 82 -17.46 -14.30 -2.05
N GLY A 83 -17.51 -13.80 -0.80
CA GLY A 83 -16.63 -12.75 -0.32
C GLY A 83 -15.22 -13.06 -0.77
N ARG A 84 -14.59 -12.17 -1.55
CA ARG A 84 -13.26 -12.43 -2.10
C ARG A 84 -12.35 -12.74 -0.92
N PRO A 85 -11.83 -13.98 -0.77
CA PRO A 85 -10.76 -14.18 0.18
C PRO A 85 -9.64 -13.26 -0.29
N GLY A 86 -9.29 -12.29 0.56
CA GLY A 86 -8.15 -11.42 0.29
C GLY A 86 -6.92 -12.27 0.01
N ARG A 87 -5.89 -11.68 -0.62
CA ARG A 87 -4.61 -12.37 -0.82
C ARG A 87 -4.21 -13.07 0.51
N PRO A 88 -3.93 -14.39 0.50
CA PRO A 88 -3.46 -15.09 1.69
C PRO A 88 -2.28 -14.34 2.29
N LYS A 89 -2.40 -13.96 3.58
CA LYS A 89 -1.36 -13.20 4.27
C LYS A 89 -0.35 -14.20 4.82
N ALA A 90 0.93 -13.98 4.57
CA ALA A 90 2.00 -14.85 5.05
C ALA A 90 1.92 -15.04 6.57
N ASP A 91 2.02 -16.27 7.04
CA ASP A 91 1.99 -16.61 8.46
C ASP A 91 3.18 -15.98 9.19
N VAL A 92 2.93 -15.55 10.43
CA VAL A 92 3.95 -14.95 11.28
C VAL A 92 4.49 -16.05 12.18
N GLU A 93 5.60 -16.66 11.75
CA GLU A 93 6.34 -17.60 12.58
C GLU A 93 7.39 -16.86 13.40
N LEU A 94 7.38 -17.10 14.72
CA LEU A 94 8.30 -16.50 15.68
C LEU A 94 9.23 -17.57 16.23
N THR A 95 10.53 -17.26 16.28
CA THR A 95 11.45 -18.00 17.15
C THR A 95 11.17 -17.67 18.62
N ASP A 96 11.64 -18.52 19.53
CA ASP A 96 11.48 -18.27 20.97
C ASP A 96 12.14 -16.96 21.41
N GLN A 97 13.31 -16.64 20.84
CA GLN A 97 14.02 -15.38 21.10
C GLN A 97 13.19 -14.17 20.65
N GLU A 98 12.60 -14.21 19.46
CA GLU A 98 11.76 -13.12 18.97
C GLU A 98 10.48 -13.00 19.77
N ARG A 99 9.86 -14.12 20.16
CA ARG A 99 8.69 -14.12 21.03
C ARG A 99 9.01 -13.45 22.36
N ALA A 100 10.11 -13.82 22.99
CA ALA A 100 10.56 -13.22 24.25
C ALA A 100 10.79 -11.70 24.09
N GLN A 101 11.51 -11.28 23.04
CA GLN A 101 11.78 -9.86 22.80
C GLN A 101 10.50 -9.06 22.53
N LEU A 102 9.56 -9.62 21.76
CA LEU A 102 8.28 -8.97 21.48
C LEU A 102 7.42 -8.83 22.73
N LEU A 103 7.42 -9.83 23.62
CA LEU A 103 6.72 -9.76 24.91
C LEU A 103 7.30 -8.64 25.80
N GLU A 104 8.62 -8.53 25.87
CA GLU A 104 9.29 -7.43 26.58
C GLU A 104 8.88 -6.06 26.01
N TRP A 105 8.93 -5.90 24.68
CA TRP A 105 8.55 -4.65 24.04
C TRP A 105 7.07 -4.32 24.21
N ALA A 106 6.20 -5.33 24.20
CA ALA A 106 4.76 -5.17 24.40
C ALA A 106 4.40 -4.64 25.81
N ALA A 107 5.27 -4.85 26.81
CA ALA A 107 5.09 -4.33 28.16
C ALA A 107 5.49 -2.85 28.31
N THR A 108 6.06 -2.22 27.29
CA THR A 108 6.48 -0.80 27.35
C THR A 108 5.34 0.17 27.02
N SER A 109 5.40 1.41 27.49
CA SER A 109 4.43 2.47 27.14
C SER A 109 4.90 3.28 25.94
N SER A 110 5.10 2.61 24.79
CA SER A 110 5.63 3.23 23.58
C SER A 110 4.88 2.78 22.31
N GLY A 111 5.10 3.51 21.21
CA GLY A 111 4.62 3.07 19.89
C GLY A 111 5.20 1.72 19.44
N LEU A 112 6.24 1.20 20.11
CA LEU A 112 6.79 -0.14 19.89
C LEU A 112 5.89 -1.22 20.49
N ALA A 113 5.24 -0.96 21.62
CA ALA A 113 4.38 -1.93 22.29
C ALA A 113 3.19 -2.36 21.45
N LEU A 114 2.50 -1.40 20.82
CA LEU A 114 1.40 -1.70 19.90
C LEU A 114 1.88 -2.55 18.70
N ARG A 115 3.06 -2.25 18.15
CA ARG A 115 3.63 -3.00 17.02
C ARG A 115 3.95 -4.43 17.42
N SER A 116 4.52 -4.61 18.60
CA SER A 116 4.84 -5.94 19.14
C SER A 116 3.59 -6.75 19.44
N ALA A 117 2.57 -6.13 20.04
CA ALA A 117 1.27 -6.78 20.30
C ALA A 117 0.60 -7.26 19.01
N ILE A 118 0.64 -6.43 17.94
CA ILE A 118 0.14 -6.83 16.61
C ILE A 118 0.85 -8.10 16.12
N VAL A 119 2.17 -8.16 16.17
CA VAL A 119 2.96 -9.30 15.66
C VAL A 119 2.71 -10.56 16.49
N LEU A 120 2.64 -10.44 17.81
CA LEU A 120 2.31 -11.54 18.71
C LEU A 120 0.92 -12.12 18.43
N ALA A 121 -0.08 -11.25 18.21
CA ALA A 121 -1.44 -11.69 17.89
C ALA A 121 -1.52 -12.34 16.50
N CYS A 122 -0.81 -11.80 15.49
CA CYS A 122 -0.69 -12.44 14.18
C CYS A 122 -0.01 -13.81 14.24
N ALA A 123 0.95 -14.01 15.14
CA ALA A 123 1.63 -15.30 15.33
C ALA A 123 0.74 -16.38 15.96
N GLN A 124 -0.45 -16.02 16.46
CA GLN A 124 -1.47 -16.96 16.92
C GLN A 124 -2.39 -17.42 15.76
N GLY A 125 -2.10 -17.03 14.52
CA GLY A 125 -2.93 -17.36 13.35
C GLY A 125 -4.18 -16.50 13.19
N LYS A 126 -4.33 -15.43 13.99
CA LYS A 126 -5.47 -14.51 13.89
C LYS A 126 -5.45 -13.72 12.58
N SER A 127 -6.64 -13.46 12.03
CA SER A 127 -6.80 -12.57 10.88
C SER A 127 -6.49 -11.13 11.26
N ASN A 128 -6.14 -10.29 10.28
CA ASN A 128 -5.83 -8.89 10.59
C ASN A 128 -7.06 -8.14 11.11
N GLU A 129 -8.25 -8.54 10.68
CA GLU A 129 -9.53 -8.00 11.09
C GLU A 129 -9.81 -8.34 12.56
N ALA A 130 -9.52 -9.58 12.97
CA ALA A 130 -9.62 -10.01 14.37
C ALA A 130 -8.61 -9.28 15.27
N VAL A 131 -7.35 -9.20 14.84
CA VAL A 131 -6.30 -8.45 15.57
C VAL A 131 -6.62 -6.96 15.67
N ALA A 132 -7.18 -6.38 14.60
CA ALA A 132 -7.59 -4.98 14.55
C ALA A 132 -8.70 -4.68 15.57
N ALA A 133 -9.71 -5.56 15.66
CA ALA A 133 -10.78 -5.45 16.63
C ALA A 133 -10.26 -5.61 18.07
N GLU A 134 -9.40 -6.60 18.32
CA GLU A 134 -8.80 -6.87 19.64
C GLU A 134 -7.94 -5.72 20.16
N LEU A 135 -7.12 -5.12 19.29
CA LEU A 135 -6.19 -4.05 19.66
C LEU A 135 -6.76 -2.64 19.43
N ASN A 136 -8.02 -2.52 19.00
CA ASN A 136 -8.69 -1.27 18.66
C ASN A 136 -7.89 -0.38 17.69
N VAL A 137 -7.47 -0.96 16.56
CA VAL A 137 -6.72 -0.28 15.48
C VAL A 137 -7.31 -0.59 14.11
N HIS A 138 -6.96 0.19 13.09
CA HIS A 138 -7.34 -0.14 11.72
C HIS A 138 -6.62 -1.38 11.19
N ALA A 139 -7.31 -2.21 10.38
CA ALA A 139 -6.74 -3.39 9.74
C ALA A 139 -5.53 -3.09 8.83
N ASP A 140 -5.45 -1.88 8.28
CA ASP A 140 -4.29 -1.42 7.51
C ASP A 140 -3.05 -1.24 8.39
N THR A 141 -3.21 -0.79 9.63
CA THR A 141 -2.12 -0.71 10.62
C THR A 141 -1.57 -2.09 10.93
N VAL A 142 -2.45 -3.07 11.15
CA VAL A 142 -2.07 -4.48 11.35
C VAL A 142 -1.33 -5.01 10.12
N SER A 143 -1.88 -4.77 8.93
CA SER A 143 -1.28 -5.20 7.66
C SER A 143 0.12 -4.61 7.46
N LYS A 144 0.30 -3.32 7.76
CA LYS A 144 1.59 -2.64 7.69
C LYS A 144 2.64 -3.30 8.59
N TRP A 145 2.33 -3.50 9.88
CA TRP A 145 3.31 -4.02 10.84
C TRP A 145 3.58 -5.52 10.66
N ARG A 146 2.56 -6.31 10.31
CA ARG A 146 2.74 -7.71 9.88
C ARG A 146 3.71 -7.80 8.71
N ASN A 147 3.52 -6.99 7.68
CA ASN A 147 4.41 -6.97 6.51
C ASN A 147 5.82 -6.49 6.84
N HIS A 148 5.96 -5.51 7.75
CA HIS A 148 7.27 -5.07 8.23
C HIS A 148 8.03 -6.19 8.94
N PHE A 149 7.36 -6.91 9.85
CA PHE A 149 7.97 -8.03 10.55
C PHE A 149 8.34 -9.17 9.61
N VAL A 150 7.45 -9.56 8.69
CA VAL A 150 7.76 -10.62 7.70
C VAL A 150 8.99 -10.27 6.86
N ARG A 151 9.20 -8.98 6.53
CA ARG A 151 10.32 -8.54 5.69
C ARG A 151 11.62 -8.27 6.44
N ARG A 152 11.54 -7.75 7.67
CA ARG A 152 12.69 -7.18 8.40
C ARG A 152 12.77 -7.64 9.86
N ARG A 153 11.95 -8.63 10.25
CA ARG A 153 11.85 -9.17 11.62
C ARG A 153 11.76 -8.05 12.66
N LEU A 154 12.47 -8.18 13.78
CA LEU A 154 12.46 -7.22 14.89
C LEU A 154 12.91 -5.80 14.48
N GLU A 155 13.89 -5.67 13.58
CA GLU A 155 14.37 -4.36 13.09
C GLU A 155 13.27 -3.57 12.38
N GLY A 156 12.39 -4.28 11.67
CA GLY A 156 11.23 -3.71 10.99
C GLY A 156 10.26 -2.98 11.92
N LEU A 157 10.22 -3.39 13.20
CA LEU A 157 9.35 -2.82 14.23
C LEU A 157 10.04 -1.69 15.00
N ALA A 158 11.33 -1.85 15.29
CA ALA A 158 12.13 -0.88 16.05
C ALA A 158 12.37 0.43 15.28
N SER A 159 12.36 0.39 13.94
CA SER A 159 12.60 1.59 13.13
C SER A 159 11.55 2.69 13.41
N ARG A 160 12.02 3.84 13.88
CA ARG A 160 11.24 5.07 13.90
C ARG A 160 11.32 5.63 12.48
N GLN A 161 10.20 5.63 11.75
CA GLN A 161 10.13 6.44 10.53
C GLN A 161 10.52 7.89 10.90
N PRO A 162 11.42 8.54 10.15
CA PRO A 162 11.73 9.94 10.35
C PRO A 162 10.42 10.74 10.37
N ARG A 163 10.24 11.58 11.39
CA ARG A 163 9.07 12.45 11.45
C ARG A 163 9.29 13.60 10.47
N GLY A 164 8.47 13.66 9.43
CA GLY A 164 8.42 14.79 8.49
C GLY A 164 8.91 14.47 7.08
N ARG A 165 8.72 15.44 6.19
CA ARG A 165 9.27 15.41 4.83
C ARG A 165 10.81 15.36 4.93
N PRO A 166 11.49 14.49 4.20
CA PRO A 166 12.95 14.53 4.09
C PRO A 166 13.42 15.96 3.83
N ALA A 167 14.51 16.39 4.47
CA ALA A 167 15.03 17.72 4.26
C ALA A 167 15.31 17.93 2.76
N THR A 168 14.68 18.95 2.16
CA THR A 168 14.85 19.26 0.73
C THR A 168 16.20 19.90 0.43
N ILE A 169 16.95 20.33 1.46
CA ILE A 169 18.28 20.92 1.35
C ILE A 169 19.32 19.96 1.92
N THR A 170 20.46 19.85 1.24
CA THR A 170 21.56 18.97 1.70
C THR A 170 22.37 19.62 2.80
N ALA A 171 23.12 18.83 3.57
CA ALA A 171 24.05 19.35 4.58
C ALA A 171 25.13 20.25 3.94
N GLU A 172 25.61 19.87 2.75
CA GLU A 172 26.58 20.63 1.96
C GLU A 172 26.05 22.03 1.59
N GLN A 173 24.78 22.15 1.16
CA GLN A 173 24.18 23.45 0.85
C GLN A 173 24.02 24.34 2.09
N ILE A 174 23.78 23.73 3.26
CA ILE A 174 23.73 24.47 4.53
C ILE A 174 25.11 25.00 4.87
N GLU A 175 26.13 24.14 4.78
CA GLU A 175 27.53 24.49 5.05
C GLU A 175 28.01 25.62 4.13
N GLN A 176 27.73 25.54 2.83
CA GLN A 176 28.07 26.59 1.86
C GLN A 176 27.47 27.94 2.26
N VAL A 177 26.20 27.98 2.67
CA VAL A 177 25.57 29.23 3.15
C VAL A 177 26.24 29.75 4.41
N VAL A 178 26.53 28.88 5.38
CA VAL A 178 27.18 29.28 6.64
C VAL A 178 28.57 29.86 6.36
N MET A 179 29.39 29.16 5.57
CA MET A 179 30.75 29.59 5.23
C MET A 179 30.75 30.89 4.43
N ALA A 180 29.95 31.00 3.37
CA ALA A 180 29.84 32.22 2.57
C ALA A 180 29.36 33.42 3.42
N THR A 181 28.51 33.18 4.42
CA THR A 181 28.06 34.26 5.32
C THR A 181 29.19 34.80 6.19
N ILE A 182 30.14 33.95 6.60
CA ILE A 182 31.24 34.31 7.52
C ILE A 182 32.46 34.83 6.76
N GLN A 183 32.78 34.23 5.61
CA GLN A 183 34.05 34.43 4.91
C GLN A 183 33.95 35.42 3.74
N GLU A 184 32.75 35.70 3.25
CA GLU A 184 32.55 36.52 2.05
C GLU A 184 31.67 37.74 2.31
N SER A 185 31.59 38.63 1.31
CA SER A 185 30.70 39.81 1.31
C SER A 185 29.90 39.87 0.00
N PRO A 186 28.65 40.38 0.01
CA PRO A 186 27.84 40.43 -1.20
C PRO A 186 28.40 41.39 -2.24
N LYS A 187 28.19 41.06 -3.51
CA LYS A 187 28.51 41.97 -4.61
C LYS A 187 27.69 43.26 -4.48
N GLY A 188 28.36 44.40 -4.38
CA GLY A 188 27.72 45.72 -4.31
C GLY A 188 27.21 46.14 -2.93
N GLY A 189 27.65 45.49 -1.85
CA GLY A 189 27.31 45.90 -0.48
C GLY A 189 28.27 45.38 0.57
N SER A 190 28.26 45.97 1.77
CA SER A 190 29.16 45.59 2.86
C SER A 190 28.66 44.39 3.69
N ARG A 191 27.36 44.07 3.66
CA ARG A 191 26.76 43.03 4.53
C ARG A 191 25.73 42.17 3.81
N TRP A 192 25.71 40.88 4.12
CA TRP A 192 24.72 39.96 3.59
C TRP A 192 23.30 40.32 4.05
N SER A 193 22.36 40.30 3.11
CA SER A 193 20.93 40.29 3.39
C SER A 193 20.36 38.93 2.99
N ARG A 194 19.19 38.56 3.53
CA ARG A 194 18.50 37.34 3.10
C ARG A 194 18.28 37.30 1.58
N ALA A 195 18.13 38.45 0.94
CA ALA A 195 17.92 38.55 -0.50
C ALA A 195 19.21 38.32 -1.29
N THR A 196 20.32 38.93 -0.88
CA THR A 196 21.60 38.78 -1.58
C THR A 196 22.20 37.39 -1.38
N MET A 197 22.06 36.80 -0.17
CA MET A 197 22.50 35.43 0.08
C MET A 197 21.62 34.39 -0.65
N ALA A 198 20.31 34.64 -0.80
CA ALA A 198 19.44 33.79 -1.61
C ALA A 198 19.84 33.81 -3.09
N GLN A 199 20.20 34.98 -3.63
CA GLN A 199 20.71 35.10 -5.00
C GLN A 199 22.05 34.39 -5.18
N HIS A 200 22.95 34.47 -4.18
CA HIS A 200 24.26 33.84 -4.23
C HIS A 200 24.18 32.30 -4.14
N SER A 201 23.41 31.77 -3.20
CA SER A 201 23.31 30.31 -2.93
C SER A 201 22.29 29.57 -3.80
N GLY A 202 21.42 30.29 -4.53
CA GLY A 202 20.29 29.70 -5.25
C GLY A 202 19.16 29.17 -4.35
N LEU A 203 19.24 29.36 -3.03
CA LEU A 203 18.22 28.94 -2.08
C LEU A 203 17.18 30.05 -1.82
N SER A 204 15.98 29.66 -1.38
CA SER A 204 14.93 30.64 -1.05
C SER A 204 15.31 31.52 0.16
N LYS A 205 14.84 32.77 0.19
CA LYS A 205 15.06 33.71 1.31
C LYS A 205 14.59 33.14 2.67
N SER A 206 13.56 32.29 2.67
CA SER A 206 13.03 31.63 3.88
C SER A 206 13.91 30.47 4.34
N THR A 207 14.58 29.78 3.42
CA THR A 207 15.61 28.79 3.72
C THR A 207 16.82 29.47 4.37
N ILE A 208 17.32 30.56 3.77
CA ILE A 208 18.45 31.33 4.31
C ILE A 208 18.13 31.84 5.73
N GLY A 209 16.96 32.45 5.93
CA GLY A 209 16.56 32.93 7.26
C GLY A 209 16.43 31.82 8.30
N ARG A 210 16.06 30.59 7.90
CA ARG A 210 16.06 29.44 8.81
C ARG A 210 17.46 28.99 9.15
N ILE A 211 18.34 28.86 8.16
CA ILE A 211 19.76 28.50 8.36
C ILE A 211 20.39 29.50 9.33
N TRP A 212 20.33 30.80 9.05
CA TRP A 212 20.91 31.82 9.95
C TRP A 212 20.35 31.76 11.36
N ARG A 213 19.05 31.54 11.55
CA ARG A 213 18.48 31.38 12.90
C ARG A 213 18.98 30.12 13.59
N THR A 214 19.07 29.00 12.88
CA THR A 214 19.53 27.71 13.43
C THR A 214 20.99 27.78 13.88
N PHE A 215 21.84 28.52 13.18
CA PHE A 215 23.25 28.71 13.51
C PHE A 215 23.53 30.04 14.23
N GLU A 216 22.49 30.76 14.65
CA GLU A 216 22.58 32.04 15.37
C GLU A 216 23.43 33.12 14.65
N ILE A 217 23.50 33.05 13.32
CA ILE A 217 24.27 33.98 12.49
C ILE A 217 23.46 35.27 12.29
N ASN A 218 24.06 36.41 12.65
CA ASN A 218 23.48 37.74 12.49
C ASN A 218 24.36 38.61 11.58
N PRO A 219 24.21 38.54 10.24
CA PRO A 219 25.08 39.24 9.30
C PRO A 219 25.01 40.78 9.42
N HIS A 220 23.90 41.29 9.98
CA HIS A 220 23.71 42.71 10.19
C HIS A 220 24.44 43.25 11.45
N LEU A 221 24.85 42.36 12.36
CA LEU A 221 25.52 42.69 13.63
C LEU A 221 27.00 42.34 13.64
N GLN A 222 27.52 41.70 12.59
CA GLN A 222 28.95 41.48 12.41
C GLN A 222 29.62 42.82 12.11
N THR A 223 30.03 43.52 13.16
CA THR A 223 30.99 44.62 13.09
C THR A 223 32.33 44.00 12.71
N GLN A 224 32.92 44.43 11.60
CA GLN A 224 34.32 44.12 11.30
C GLN A 224 35.16 44.69 12.46
N SER A 225 35.66 43.82 13.34
CA SER A 225 36.84 44.15 14.13
C SER A 225 37.99 44.23 13.14
N ALA A 226 38.41 45.45 12.82
CA ALA A 226 39.71 45.67 12.23
C ALA A 226 40.74 45.30 13.30
N ASP A 227 41.41 44.16 13.13
CA ASP A 227 42.67 43.89 13.82
C ASP A 227 43.73 44.81 13.19
N ASP A 228 44.13 45.84 13.93
CA ASP A 228 45.40 46.52 13.76
C ASP A 228 46.54 45.56 14.15
N VAL A 229 47.36 45.17 13.18
CA VAL A 229 48.82 44.94 13.32
C VAL A 229 49.51 45.42 12.05
#